data_AF-A0A350XP36-F1
#
_entry.id   AF-A0A350XP36-F1
#
_cell.length_a   1.000
_cell.length_b   1.000
_cell.length_c   1.000
_cell.angle_alpha   90.00
_cell.angle_beta   90.00
_cell.angle_gamma   90.00
#
_symmetry.space_group_name_H-M   'P 1'
#
loop_
_entity.id
_entity.type
_entity.pdbx_description
1 polymer ?
#
loop_
_entity_poly.entity_id
_entity_poly.type
_entity_poly.pdbx_seq_one_letter_code
_entity_poly.pdbx_strand_id
1 'polypeptide(L)'
;MDVPEGLKGTYDAITVHRVYGDPIERDGVLIIPAAAVKGGLGYGSGNDGEGIQGGGGGSGISARPVGVYKIADGKVTWEPAMD
;
A
#
# COMPACT_ATOMS: atom_id res chain seq x y z
N MET A 1 20.26 -1.39 -11.05
CA MET A 1 19.18 -0.66 -11.76
C MET A 1 18.87 0.55 -10.93
N ASP A 2 19.02 1.76 -11.49
CA ASP A 2 18.59 2.99 -10.82
C ASP A 2 17.06 3.09 -10.89
N VAL A 3 16.42 3.16 -9.73
CA VAL A 3 14.97 3.36 -9.62
C VAL A 3 14.70 4.84 -9.77
N PRO A 4 13.85 5.28 -10.72
CA PRO A 4 13.50 6.69 -10.88
C PRO A 4 12.99 7.29 -9.56
N GLU A 5 13.41 8.51 -9.21
CA GLU A 5 13.11 9.17 -7.93
C GLU A 5 11.61 9.19 -7.57
N GLY A 6 10.72 9.29 -8.57
CA GLY A 6 9.27 9.24 -8.38
C GLY A 6 8.70 7.86 -8.02
N LEU A 7 9.38 6.77 -8.40
CA LEU A 7 9.02 5.42 -7.96
C LEU A 7 9.42 5.17 -6.52
N LYS A 8 10.57 5.70 -6.06
CA LYS A 8 11.02 5.54 -4.65
C LYS A 8 9.97 6.04 -3.65
N GLY A 9 9.49 7.27 -3.81
CA GLY A 9 8.46 7.82 -2.91
C GLY A 9 7.13 7.07 -2.96
N THR A 10 6.81 6.43 -4.09
CA THR A 10 5.62 5.59 -4.23
C THR A 10 5.81 4.23 -3.53
N TYR A 11 6.99 3.61 -3.64
CA TYR A 11 7.31 2.37 -2.92
C TYR A 11 7.37 2.57 -1.42
N ASP A 12 7.98 3.65 -0.94
CA ASP A 12 8.04 3.98 0.49
C ASP A 12 6.66 4.26 1.10
N ALA A 13 5.69 4.68 0.29
CA ALA A 13 4.31 4.91 0.71
C ALA A 13 3.44 3.64 0.70
N ILE A 14 3.88 2.57 0.04
CA ILE A 14 3.16 1.29 -0.03
C ILE A 14 3.62 0.41 1.15
N THR A 15 3.13 0.73 2.35
CA THR A 15 3.43 -0.05 3.56
C THR A 15 2.14 -0.44 4.29
N VAL A 16 2.16 -1.60 4.94
CA VAL A 16 1.09 -2.02 5.85
C VAL A 16 0.95 -1.03 7.02
N HIS A 17 2.03 -0.33 7.40
CA HIS A 17 2.01 0.73 8.42
C HIS A 17 1.08 1.91 8.08
N ARG A 18 0.66 2.05 6.83
CA ARG A 18 -0.37 3.03 6.44
C ARG A 18 -1.76 2.67 6.97
N VAL A 19 -1.99 1.41 7.30
CA VAL A 19 -3.30 0.86 7.72
C VAL A 19 -3.27 0.37 9.16
N TYR A 20 -2.21 -0.32 9.57
CA TYR A 20 -2.03 -0.86 10.92
C TYR A 20 -0.74 -0.36 11.55
N GLY A 21 -0.61 -0.49 12.88
CA GLY A 21 0.68 -0.33 13.55
C GLY A 21 1.49 -1.63 13.54
N ASP A 22 2.46 -1.71 14.43
CA ASP A 22 3.25 -2.93 14.64
C ASP A 22 2.39 -4.12 15.13
N PRO A 23 2.82 -5.36 14.90
CA PRO A 23 2.23 -6.53 15.54
C PRO A 23 2.11 -6.37 17.05
N ILE A 24 1.00 -6.84 17.60
CA ILE A 24 0.71 -6.72 19.03
C ILE A 24 0.81 -8.12 19.65
N GLU A 25 1.64 -8.24 20.68
CA GLU A 25 1.71 -9.44 21.51
C GLU A 25 1.16 -9.13 22.90
N ARG A 26 0.18 -9.93 23.35
CA ARG A 26 -0.40 -9.80 24.69
C ARG A 26 -0.95 -11.15 25.14
N ASP A 27 -0.65 -11.53 26.38
CA ASP A 27 -1.16 -12.74 27.04
C ASP A 27 -0.94 -14.03 26.21
N GLY A 28 0.23 -14.13 25.56
CA GLY A 28 0.57 -15.28 24.70
C GLY A 28 -0.16 -15.31 23.35
N VAL A 29 -0.89 -14.26 23.02
CA VAL A 29 -1.55 -14.07 21.72
C VAL A 29 -0.74 -13.07 20.89
N LEU A 30 -0.24 -13.51 19.74
CA LEU A 30 0.40 -12.64 18.75
C LEU A 30 -0.59 -12.32 17.63
N ILE A 31 -0.83 -11.02 17.42
CA ILE A 31 -1.66 -10.49 16.34
C ILE A 31 -0.75 -9.90 15.27
N ILE A 32 -0.85 -10.42 14.06
CA ILE A 32 -0.13 -9.91 12.88
C ILE A 32 -1.16 -9.29 11.93
N PRO A 33 -1.27 -7.94 11.87
CA PRO A 33 -2.21 -7.28 10.98
C PRO A 33 -1.81 -7.40 9.51
N ALA A 34 -2.80 -7.55 8.65
CA ALA A 34 -2.61 -7.61 7.19
C ALA A 34 -3.50 -6.58 6.50
N ALA A 35 -2.90 -5.82 5.58
CA ALA A 35 -3.58 -4.80 4.80
C ALA A 35 -3.38 -5.01 3.29
N ALA A 36 -4.38 -4.62 2.51
CA ALA A 36 -4.24 -4.51 1.06
C ALA A 36 -3.86 -3.07 0.69
N VAL A 37 -2.74 -2.92 -0.02
CA VAL A 37 -2.27 -1.63 -0.51
C VAL A 37 -2.12 -1.70 -2.02
N LYS A 38 -2.66 -0.69 -2.71
CA LYS A 38 -2.55 -0.53 -4.17
C LYS A 38 -2.08 0.89 -4.46
N GLY A 39 -1.17 1.02 -5.42
CA GLY A 39 -0.67 2.31 -5.87
C GLY A 39 -0.41 2.29 -7.38
N GLY A 40 -0.46 3.47 -8.01
CA GLY A 40 -0.23 3.61 -9.44
C GLY A 40 0.21 5.01 -9.82
N LEU A 41 0.89 5.09 -10.95
CA LEU A 41 1.33 6.32 -11.59
C LEU A 41 0.75 6.35 -13.01
N GLY A 42 0.36 7.53 -13.47
CA GLY A 42 -0.11 7.77 -14.83
C GLY A 42 0.56 9.00 -15.40
N TYR A 43 0.97 8.92 -16.67
CA TYR A 43 1.49 10.06 -17.42
C TYR A 43 0.86 10.10 -18.80
N GLY A 44 0.60 11.31 -19.28
CA GLY A 44 0.14 11.56 -20.63
C GLY A 44 0.81 12.81 -21.18
N SER A 45 1.12 12.77 -22.47
CA SER A 45 1.55 13.94 -23.24
C SER A 45 0.63 14.13 -24.43
N GLY A 46 0.52 15.39 -24.87
CA GLY A 46 -0.27 15.79 -26.03
C GLY A 46 0.44 16.91 -26.79
N ASN A 47 0.25 16.91 -28.10
CA ASN A 47 0.69 17.96 -29.02
C ASN A 47 -0.51 18.33 -29.90
N ASP A 48 -0.81 19.60 -30.03
CA ASP A 48 -1.90 20.10 -30.87
C ASP A 48 -1.53 20.22 -32.36
N GLY A 49 -0.27 19.98 -32.72
CA GLY A 49 0.24 20.07 -34.09
C GLY A 49 0.56 21.50 -34.54
N GLU A 50 0.12 22.51 -33.80
CA GLU A 50 0.40 23.94 -34.00
C GLU A 50 1.56 24.43 -33.10
N GLY A 51 2.13 23.52 -32.30
CA GLY A 51 3.35 23.73 -31.53
C GLY A 51 3.13 23.81 -30.02
N ILE A 52 1.89 23.74 -29.53
CA ILE A 52 1.61 23.70 -28.10
C ILE A 52 1.74 22.26 -27.61
N GLN A 53 2.70 22.06 -26.71
CA GLN A 53 2.89 20.79 -26.02
C GLN A 53 2.33 20.88 -24.60
N GLY A 54 1.56 19.86 -24.23
CA GLY A 54 1.02 19.69 -22.89
C GLY A 54 1.41 18.32 -22.34
N GLY A 55 1.70 18.29 -21.04
CA GLY A 55 1.96 17.05 -20.32
C GLY A 55 1.25 17.09 -18.97
N GLY A 56 0.68 15.96 -18.59
CA GLY A 56 0.01 15.78 -17.31
C GLY A 56 0.42 14.46 -16.68
N GLY A 57 0.60 14.46 -15.36
CA GLY A 57 0.87 13.27 -14.59
C GLY A 57 -0.02 13.22 -13.34
N GLY A 58 -0.22 12.02 -12.83
CA GLY A 58 -0.95 11.80 -11.59
C GLY A 58 -0.48 10.54 -10.88
N SER A 59 -0.71 10.49 -9.58
CA SER A 59 -0.46 9.34 -8.74
C SER A 59 -1.64 9.11 -7.80
N GLY A 60 -1.79 7.87 -7.33
CA GLY A 60 -2.81 7.53 -6.35
C GLY A 60 -2.42 6.30 -5.54
N ILE A 61 -2.79 6.28 -4.27
CA ILE A 61 -2.60 5.16 -3.35
C ILE A 61 -3.92 4.92 -2.61
N SER A 62 -4.34 3.66 -2.55
CA SER A 62 -5.45 3.20 -1.71
C SER A 62 -4.96 2.10 -0.78
N ALA A 63 -5.34 2.15 0.49
CA ALA A 63 -4.99 1.15 1.47
C ALA A 63 -6.21 0.82 2.33
N ARG A 64 -6.45 -0.46 2.62
CA ARG A 64 -7.54 -0.90 3.50
C ARG A 64 -7.15 -2.09 4.38
N PRO A 65 -7.76 -2.23 5.57
CA PRO A 65 -7.63 -3.44 6.37
C PRO A 65 -8.18 -4.65 5.60
N VAL A 66 -7.56 -5.82 5.75
CA VAL A 66 -8.14 -7.09 5.26
C VAL A 66 -8.37 -8.09 6.38
N GLY A 67 -7.62 -8.00 7.47
CA GLY A 67 -7.79 -8.84 8.66
C GLY A 67 -6.49 -9.00 9.42
N VAL A 68 -6.46 -9.99 10.30
CA VAL A 68 -5.29 -10.31 11.12
C VAL A 68 -5.04 -11.81 11.16
N TYR A 69 -3.78 -12.22 11.21
CA TYR A 69 -3.41 -13.55 11.69
C TYR A 69 -3.34 -13.50 13.21
N LYS A 70 -4.08 -14.38 13.87
CA LYS A 70 -4.03 -14.59 15.32
C LYS A 70 -3.25 -15.88 15.59
N ILE A 71 -2.20 -15.76 16.37
CA ILE A 71 -1.39 -16.89 16.81
C ILE A 71 -1.60 -17.04 18.31
N ALA A 72 -2.22 -18.14 18.72
CA ALA A 72 -2.50 -18.46 20.12
C ALA A 72 -2.40 -19.97 20.32
N ASP A 73 -1.82 -20.41 21.43
CA ASP A 73 -1.68 -21.84 21.79
C ASP A 73 -1.03 -22.69 20.68
N GLY A 74 -0.04 -22.12 19.98
CA GLY A 74 0.64 -22.77 18.84
C GLY A 74 -0.21 -22.93 17.58
N LYS A 75 -1.40 -22.31 17.52
CA LYS A 75 -2.31 -22.35 16.38
C LYS A 75 -2.37 -21.00 15.69
N VAL A 76 -2.43 -21.04 14.36
CA VAL A 76 -2.63 -19.86 13.51
C VAL A 76 -4.08 -19.86 13.03
N THR A 77 -4.80 -18.75 13.23
CA THR A 77 -6.13 -18.53 12.67
C THR A 77 -6.19 -17.20 11.92
N TRP A 78 -7.02 -17.14 10.89
CA TRP A 78 -7.31 -15.91 10.16
C TRP A 78 -8.59 -15.28 10.70
N GLU A 79 -8.53 -14.01 11.08
CA GLU A 79 -9.68 -13.21 11.51
C GLU A 79 -9.87 -12.08 10.47
N PRO A 80 -10.91 -12.16 9.61
CA PRO A 80 -11.13 -11.15 8.58
C PRO A 80 -11.52 -9.82 9.21
N ALA A 81 -11.09 -8.71 8.60
CA ALA A 81 -11.67 -7.42 8.90
C ALA A 81 -13.14 -7.42 8.45
N MET A 82 -14.04 -6.95 9.31
CA MET A 82 -15.41 -6.66 8.92
C MET A 82 -15.38 -5.27 8.26
N ASP A 83 -15.50 -5.21 6.93
CA ASP A 83 -15.67 -3.97 6.17
C ASP A 83 -17.12 -3.75 5.71
#